data_AF-A0A7Y0L1F7-F1
#
_entry.id   AF-A0A7Y0L1F7-F1
#
_cell.length_a   1.000
_cell.length_b   1.000
_cell.length_c   1.000
_cell.angle_alpha   90.00
_cell.angle_beta   90.00
_cell.angle_gamma   90.00
#
_symmetry.space_group_name_H-M   'P 1'
#
loop_
_entity.id
_entity.type
_entity.pdbx_description
1 polymer ?
#
loop_
_entity_poly.entity_id
_entity_poly.type
_entity_poly.pdbx_seq_one_letter_code
_entity_poly.pdbx_strand_id
1 'polypeptide(L)'
;METLDGQSRITGVRRITRGQALAFTSTRPIGAVAGTIFDQAVALNIDPAFALAEAILETGWGTSGFARNRHNWYGYQAYFQDPNQAHTFESDEDGIRIPLEDMATHYFSPGGTYYAQGRGCTLAGWAAHWIDGYPAHWQRAMGEILSLMRSAINHPER
;
A
#
# COMPACT_ATOMS: atom_id res chain seq x y z
N MET A 1 5.52 -7.23 15.65
CA MET A 1 6.01 -6.65 14.38
C MET A 1 7.19 -5.72 14.67
N GLU A 2 8.26 -5.72 13.90
CA GLU A 2 9.33 -4.70 13.98
C GLU A 2 8.86 -3.39 13.33
N THR A 3 9.42 -2.25 13.73
CA THR A 3 9.18 -0.96 13.05
C THR A 3 9.80 -1.03 11.66
N LEU A 4 9.05 -0.70 10.61
CA LEU A 4 9.66 -0.61 9.29
C LEU A 4 10.55 0.63 9.23
N ASP A 5 11.75 0.43 8.73
CA ASP A 5 12.69 1.46 8.34
C ASP A 5 12.94 1.41 6.83
N GLY A 6 13.81 2.29 6.32
CA GLY A 6 14.13 2.33 4.89
C GLY A 6 14.68 1.01 4.33
N GLN A 7 15.33 0.18 5.15
CA GLN A 7 15.93 -1.09 4.73
C GLN A 7 14.96 -2.27 4.83
N SER A 8 13.80 -2.04 5.43
CA SER A 8 12.82 -3.09 5.65
C SER A 8 12.28 -3.62 4.33
N ARG A 9 12.38 -4.94 4.15
CA ARG A 9 11.80 -5.64 2.99
C ARG A 9 10.28 -5.49 2.97
N ILE A 10 9.74 -5.27 1.78
CA ILE A 10 8.29 -5.16 1.51
C ILE A 10 7.78 -6.26 0.56
N THR A 11 8.63 -7.24 0.24
CA THR A 11 8.29 -8.47 -0.49
C THR A 11 8.88 -9.69 0.19
N GLY A 12 8.25 -10.86 0.02
CA GLY A 12 8.72 -12.11 0.63
C GLY A 12 8.53 -12.17 2.15
N VAL A 13 7.70 -11.28 2.69
CA VAL A 13 7.44 -11.15 4.12
C VAL A 13 5.94 -10.97 4.33
N ARG A 14 5.42 -11.48 5.44
CA ARG A 14 4.00 -11.38 5.79
C ARG A 14 3.87 -10.97 7.25
N ARG A 15 3.67 -9.67 7.50
CA ARG A 15 3.70 -9.13 8.86
C ARG A 15 2.36 -9.13 9.58
N ILE A 16 1.26 -9.21 8.82
CA ILE A 16 -0.10 -9.29 9.35
C ILE A 16 -0.81 -10.54 8.83
N THR A 17 -1.88 -10.93 9.52
CA THR A 17 -2.85 -11.90 9.02
C THR A 17 -4.05 -11.18 8.40
N ARG A 18 -4.86 -11.91 7.62
CA ARG A 18 -6.11 -11.40 7.06
C ARG A 18 -7.06 -10.87 8.15
N GLY A 19 -7.17 -11.60 9.26
CA GLY A 19 -7.99 -11.19 10.40
C GLY A 19 -7.49 -9.89 11.04
N GLN A 20 -6.16 -9.69 11.13
CA GLN A 20 -5.58 -8.45 11.63
C GLN A 20 -5.83 -7.26 10.68
N ALA A 21 -5.75 -7.48 9.36
CA ALA A 21 -6.10 -6.45 8.37
C ALA A 21 -7.56 -5.97 8.52
N LEU A 22 -8.49 -6.93 8.64
CA LEU A 22 -9.93 -6.65 8.82
C LEU A 22 -10.20 -5.96 10.17
N ALA A 23 -9.63 -6.46 11.26
CA ALA A 23 -9.84 -5.88 12.59
C ALA A 23 -9.35 -4.43 12.65
N PHE A 24 -8.13 -4.17 12.14
CA PHE A 24 -7.51 -2.85 12.14
C PHE A 24 -8.32 -1.80 11.38
N THR A 25 -9.05 -2.21 10.35
CA THR A 25 -9.78 -1.31 9.45
C THR A 25 -11.29 -1.33 9.64
N SER A 26 -11.79 -2.13 10.59
CA SER A 26 -13.21 -2.43 10.78
C SER A 26 -14.13 -1.22 10.96
N THR A 27 -13.62 -0.10 11.47
CA THR A 27 -14.37 1.15 11.69
C THR A 27 -14.17 2.20 10.61
N ARG A 28 -13.49 1.84 9.51
CA ARG A 28 -13.09 2.76 8.44
C ARG A 28 -13.62 2.28 7.09
N PRO A 29 -13.91 3.19 6.13
CA PRO A 29 -14.37 2.79 4.79
C PRO A 29 -13.47 1.78 4.09
N ILE A 30 -12.15 1.89 4.25
CA ILE A 30 -11.19 0.93 3.66
C ILE A 30 -11.36 -0.51 4.19
N GLY A 31 -12.03 -0.70 5.33
CA GLY A 31 -12.36 -2.03 5.86
C GLY A 31 -13.20 -2.87 4.92
N ALA A 32 -13.96 -2.26 4.00
CA ALA A 32 -14.73 -2.96 2.97
C ALA A 32 -13.84 -3.75 2.00
N VAL A 33 -12.61 -3.30 1.77
CA VAL A 33 -11.68 -3.90 0.80
C VAL A 33 -10.39 -4.44 1.42
N ALA A 34 -10.19 -4.29 2.73
CA ALA A 34 -8.97 -4.72 3.42
C ALA A 34 -8.66 -6.23 3.26
N GLY A 35 -9.71 -7.06 3.16
CA GLY A 35 -9.55 -8.48 2.84
C GLY A 35 -8.98 -8.70 1.44
N THR A 36 -9.53 -8.03 0.43
CA THR A 36 -9.07 -8.10 -0.96
C THR A 36 -7.63 -7.60 -1.10
N ILE A 37 -7.29 -6.48 -0.44
CA ILE A 37 -5.90 -5.98 -0.40
C ILE A 37 -4.95 -7.04 0.16
N PHE A 38 -5.34 -7.67 1.29
CA PHE A 38 -4.53 -8.72 1.90
C PHE A 38 -4.32 -9.91 0.95
N ASP A 39 -5.42 -10.41 0.38
CA ASP A 39 -5.41 -11.62 -0.45
C ASP A 39 -4.57 -11.41 -1.73
N GLN A 40 -4.71 -10.25 -2.38
CA GLN A 40 -3.93 -9.89 -3.58
C GLN A 40 -2.45 -9.62 -3.26
N ALA A 41 -2.14 -8.92 -2.17
CA ALA A 41 -0.75 -8.68 -1.78
C ALA A 41 -0.01 -9.98 -1.50
N VAL A 42 -0.65 -10.93 -0.80
CA VAL A 42 -0.07 -12.26 -0.55
C VAL A 42 0.16 -13.02 -1.85
N ALA A 43 -0.80 -13.00 -2.79
CA ALA A 43 -0.67 -13.65 -4.10
C ALA A 43 0.52 -13.11 -4.91
N LEU A 44 0.81 -11.81 -4.79
CA LEU A 44 1.89 -11.12 -5.50
C LEU A 44 3.21 -11.07 -4.71
N ASN A 45 3.31 -11.79 -3.59
CA ASN A 45 4.49 -11.80 -2.72
C ASN A 45 4.89 -10.41 -2.16
N ILE A 46 3.90 -9.52 -2.01
CA ILE A 46 4.02 -8.21 -1.39
C ILE A 46 3.62 -8.32 0.08
N ASP A 47 4.28 -7.58 0.97
CA ASP A 47 3.88 -7.51 2.38
C ASP A 47 2.47 -6.90 2.50
N PRO A 48 1.46 -7.65 2.98
CA PRO A 48 0.11 -7.11 3.10
C PRO A 48 0.01 -5.93 4.07
N ALA A 49 0.95 -5.80 5.03
CA ALA A 49 0.99 -4.63 5.91
C ALA A 49 1.36 -3.35 5.14
N PHE A 50 2.34 -3.45 4.25
CA PHE A 50 2.74 -2.37 3.36
C PHE A 50 1.63 -2.03 2.36
N ALA A 51 1.07 -3.04 1.67
CA ALA A 51 0.03 -2.83 0.68
C ALA A 51 -1.23 -2.16 1.27
N LEU A 52 -1.61 -2.53 2.50
CA LEU A 52 -2.72 -1.90 3.21
C LEU A 52 -2.38 -0.49 3.68
N ALA A 53 -1.16 -0.27 4.19
CA ALA A 53 -0.73 1.04 4.64
C ALA A 53 -0.68 2.05 3.49
N GLU A 54 -0.24 1.61 2.30
CA GLU A 54 -0.21 2.44 1.11
C GLU A 54 -1.62 2.82 0.65
N ALA A 55 -2.54 1.85 0.58
CA ALA A 55 -3.93 2.14 0.26
C ALA A 55 -4.58 3.09 1.28
N ILE A 56 -4.28 2.97 2.57
CA ILE A 56 -4.75 3.89 3.61
C ILE A 56 -4.24 5.31 3.34
N LEU A 57 -2.96 5.44 2.98
CA LEU A 57 -2.32 6.73 2.74
C LEU A 57 -2.89 7.42 1.50
N GLU A 58 -2.99 6.69 0.37
CA GLU A 58 -3.52 7.19 -0.90
C GLU A 58 -5.00 7.60 -0.83
N THR A 59 -5.77 6.93 0.03
CA THR A 59 -7.23 7.12 0.07
C THR A 59 -7.73 7.88 1.29
N GLY A 60 -6.85 8.22 2.24
CA GLY A 60 -7.25 8.75 3.54
C GLY A 60 -8.22 7.81 4.27
N TRP A 61 -7.79 6.57 4.52
CA TRP A 61 -8.60 5.51 5.14
C TRP A 61 -9.86 5.12 4.33
N GLY A 62 -9.81 5.24 3.01
CA GLY A 62 -10.90 4.91 2.09
C GLY A 62 -11.94 6.02 1.90
N THR A 63 -11.63 7.26 2.28
CA THR A 63 -12.57 8.39 2.18
C THR A 63 -12.47 9.14 0.84
N SER A 64 -11.37 8.97 0.10
CA SER A 64 -11.13 9.58 -1.21
C SER A 64 -12.27 9.31 -2.20
N GLY A 65 -12.63 10.34 -2.98
CA GLY A 65 -13.57 10.21 -4.08
C GLY A 65 -13.09 9.26 -5.18
N PHE A 66 -11.78 9.14 -5.41
CA PHE A 66 -11.23 8.19 -6.37
C PHE A 66 -11.41 6.75 -5.91
N ALA A 67 -11.15 6.48 -4.62
CA ALA A 67 -11.41 5.16 -4.06
C ALA A 67 -12.90 4.77 -4.17
N ARG A 68 -13.79 5.68 -3.75
CA ARG A 68 -15.22 5.39 -3.62
C ARG A 68 -15.99 5.39 -4.94
N ASN A 69 -15.60 6.24 -5.89
CA ASN A 69 -16.36 6.44 -7.13
C ASN A 69 -15.67 5.82 -8.35
N ARG A 70 -14.37 5.48 -8.24
CA ARG A 70 -13.57 4.97 -9.35
C ARG A 70 -12.87 3.64 -9.02
N HIS A 71 -13.15 3.08 -7.84
CA HIS A 71 -12.48 1.90 -7.30
C HIS A 71 -10.94 2.03 -7.30
N ASN A 72 -10.41 3.26 -7.26
CA ASN A 72 -8.98 3.50 -7.39
C ASN A 72 -8.35 3.68 -6.00
N TRP A 73 -7.85 2.56 -5.45
CA TRP A 73 -7.39 2.47 -4.07
C TRP A 73 -5.92 2.86 -3.86
N TYR A 74 -5.18 3.12 -4.96
CA TYR A 74 -3.74 3.38 -4.95
C TYR A 74 -3.35 4.64 -5.74
N GLY A 75 -4.32 5.50 -6.09
CA GLY A 75 -4.05 6.70 -6.87
C GLY A 75 -3.51 6.41 -8.28
N TYR A 76 -3.85 5.26 -8.86
CA TYR A 76 -3.31 4.81 -10.14
C TYR A 76 -3.64 5.82 -11.25
N GLN A 77 -2.60 6.29 -11.94
CA GLN A 77 -2.67 7.34 -12.97
C GLN A 77 -3.26 8.68 -12.49
N ALA A 78 -3.27 8.95 -11.17
CA ALA A 78 -3.65 10.24 -10.61
C ALA A 78 -2.45 11.21 -10.64
N TYR A 79 -2.08 11.70 -11.82
CA TYR A 79 -0.93 12.58 -11.99
C TYR A 79 -1.17 13.97 -11.37
N PHE A 80 -0.16 14.54 -10.72
CA PHE A 80 -0.26 15.86 -10.07
C PHE A 80 -0.76 16.98 -10.99
N GLN A 81 -0.34 16.94 -12.27
CA GLN A 81 -0.67 17.96 -13.27
C GLN A 81 -2.11 17.86 -13.78
N ASP A 82 -2.72 16.67 -13.70
CA ASP A 82 -4.09 16.42 -14.11
C ASP A 82 -4.69 15.22 -13.35
N PRO A 83 -5.16 15.43 -12.10
CA PRO A 83 -5.72 14.37 -11.29
C PRO A 83 -7.01 13.77 -11.87
N ASN A 84 -7.63 14.39 -12.88
CA ASN A 84 -8.80 13.81 -13.53
C ASN A 84 -8.45 12.57 -14.37
N GLN A 85 -7.18 12.39 -14.73
CA GLN A 85 -6.68 11.17 -15.40
C GLN A 85 -6.62 9.95 -14.49
N ALA A 86 -6.89 10.11 -13.19
CA ALA A 86 -7.00 8.99 -12.27
C ALA A 86 -7.92 7.91 -12.85
N HIS A 87 -7.37 6.70 -12.98
CA HIS A 87 -8.05 5.60 -13.63
C HIS A 87 -9.37 5.26 -12.93
N THR A 88 -10.35 4.80 -13.72
CA THR A 88 -11.62 4.26 -13.21
C THR A 88 -11.66 2.79 -13.50
N PHE A 89 -11.60 1.98 -12.45
CA PHE A 89 -11.62 0.52 -12.55
C PHE A 89 -13.06 0.00 -12.53
N GLU A 90 -13.27 -1.14 -13.18
CA GLU A 90 -14.58 -1.82 -13.24
C GLU A 90 -15.01 -2.33 -11.85
N SER A 91 -14.05 -2.70 -11.01
CA SER A 91 -14.28 -3.28 -9.70
C SER A 91 -13.21 -2.89 -8.67
N ASP A 92 -13.54 -3.02 -7.39
CA ASP A 92 -12.56 -2.91 -6.29
C ASP A 92 -11.42 -3.90 -6.44
N GLU A 93 -11.71 -5.12 -6.91
CA GLU A 93 -10.70 -6.14 -7.13
C GLU A 93 -9.68 -5.71 -8.19
N ASP A 94 -10.14 -5.18 -9.33
CA ASP A 94 -9.23 -4.70 -10.38
C ASP A 94 -8.45 -3.47 -9.93
N GLY A 95 -9.10 -2.55 -9.23
CA GLY A 95 -8.47 -1.35 -8.70
C GLY A 95 -7.50 -1.59 -7.53
N ILE A 96 -7.41 -2.84 -7.06
CA ILE A 96 -6.40 -3.30 -6.12
C ILE A 96 -5.35 -4.15 -6.84
N ARG A 97 -5.79 -5.16 -7.59
CA ARG A 97 -4.93 -6.14 -8.25
C ARG A 97 -4.02 -5.49 -9.30
N ILE A 98 -4.57 -4.65 -10.18
CA ILE A 98 -3.80 -4.05 -11.29
C ILE A 98 -2.69 -3.14 -10.75
N PRO A 99 -2.95 -2.20 -9.82
CA PRO A 99 -1.87 -1.42 -9.21
C PRO A 99 -0.81 -2.29 -8.52
N LEU A 100 -1.20 -3.33 -7.78
CA LEU A 100 -0.24 -4.21 -7.12
C LEU A 100 0.60 -5.04 -8.12
N GLU A 101 0.02 -5.50 -9.23
CA GLU A 101 0.74 -6.15 -10.33
C GLU A 101 1.76 -5.20 -10.97
N ASP A 102 1.38 -3.93 -11.17
CA ASP A 102 2.25 -2.89 -11.69
C ASP A 102 3.44 -2.63 -10.74
N MET A 103 3.17 -2.50 -9.43
CA MET A 103 4.20 -2.38 -8.40
C MET A 103 5.18 -3.57 -8.41
N ALA A 104 4.64 -4.79 -8.42
CA ALA A 104 5.45 -6.01 -8.45
C ALA A 104 6.36 -6.08 -9.69
N THR A 105 5.82 -5.69 -10.85
CA THR A 105 6.52 -5.75 -12.13
C THR A 105 7.60 -4.66 -12.25
N HIS A 106 7.25 -3.42 -11.94
CA HIS A 106 8.13 -2.29 -12.25
C HIS A 106 9.04 -1.89 -11.09
N TYR A 107 8.63 -2.08 -9.83
CA TYR A 107 9.37 -1.60 -8.66
C TYR A 107 10.05 -2.74 -7.89
N PHE A 108 9.43 -3.92 -7.81
CA PHE A 108 9.91 -5.00 -6.94
C PHE A 108 10.61 -6.15 -7.66
N SER A 109 10.71 -6.08 -8.99
CA SER A 109 11.41 -7.08 -9.79
C SER A 109 12.78 -6.56 -10.24
N PRO A 110 13.88 -7.30 -10.04
CA PRO A 110 15.18 -6.93 -10.60
C PRO A 110 15.07 -6.74 -12.12
N GLY A 111 15.46 -5.56 -12.62
CA GLY A 111 15.32 -5.18 -14.02
C GLY A 111 14.01 -4.46 -14.38
N GLY A 112 13.09 -4.30 -13.43
CA GLY A 112 11.92 -3.45 -13.59
C GLY A 112 12.31 -1.97 -13.75
N THR A 113 11.49 -1.21 -14.49
CA THR A 113 11.78 0.18 -14.89
C THR A 113 12.06 1.11 -13.71
N TYR A 114 11.48 0.83 -12.54
CA TYR A 114 11.61 1.62 -11.31
C TYR A 114 12.23 0.82 -10.16
N TYR A 115 12.94 -0.27 -10.49
CA TYR A 115 13.68 -1.04 -9.49
C TYR A 115 14.89 -0.25 -9.01
N ALA A 116 14.86 0.20 -7.76
CA ALA A 116 15.95 0.95 -7.15
C ALA A 116 17.19 0.06 -6.94
N GLN A 117 18.11 0.07 -7.92
CA GLN A 117 19.39 -0.63 -7.81
C GLN A 117 20.14 -0.25 -6.53
N GLY A 118 20.65 -1.25 -5.81
CA GLY A 118 21.34 -1.06 -4.53
C GLY A 118 20.43 -0.90 -3.31
N ARG A 119 19.11 -0.73 -3.48
CA ARG A 119 18.11 -0.70 -2.38
C ARG A 119 17.14 -1.86 -2.43
N GLY A 120 16.87 -2.40 -3.62
CA GLY A 120 16.03 -3.58 -3.83
C GLY A 120 14.58 -3.39 -3.38
N CYS A 121 13.89 -4.49 -3.06
CA CYS A 121 12.48 -4.51 -2.68
C CYS A 121 12.28 -4.10 -1.21
N THR A 122 12.74 -2.90 -0.88
CA THR A 122 12.69 -2.28 0.45
C THR A 122 11.84 -1.03 0.43
N LEU A 123 11.44 -0.55 1.60
CA LEU A 123 10.68 0.69 1.72
C LEU A 123 11.41 1.89 1.08
N ALA A 124 12.74 1.99 1.25
CA ALA A 124 13.55 3.02 0.61
C ALA A 124 13.72 2.79 -0.90
N GLY A 125 13.67 1.54 -1.36
CA GLY A 125 13.68 1.22 -2.80
C GLY A 125 12.40 1.69 -3.49
N TRP A 126 11.25 1.37 -2.90
CA TRP A 126 9.94 1.87 -3.34
C TRP A 126 9.89 3.42 -3.35
N ALA A 127 10.22 4.04 -2.23
CA ALA A 127 10.15 5.49 -2.07
C ALA A 127 11.09 6.27 -3.00
N ALA A 128 12.10 5.62 -3.59
CA ALA A 128 13.05 6.27 -4.49
C ALA A 128 12.44 6.68 -5.84
N HIS A 129 11.38 6.00 -6.27
CA HIS A 129 10.78 6.19 -7.60
C HIS A 129 9.27 6.47 -7.56
N TRP A 130 8.60 6.12 -6.46
CA TRP A 130 7.16 6.32 -6.35
C TRP A 130 6.78 7.80 -6.19
N ILE A 131 7.62 8.57 -5.51
CA ILE A 131 7.35 9.98 -5.20
C ILE A 131 8.57 10.82 -5.56
N ASP A 132 8.46 11.57 -6.67
CA ASP A 132 9.49 12.52 -7.10
C ASP A 132 9.63 13.64 -6.05
N GLY A 133 10.76 13.69 -5.35
CA GLY A 133 11.16 14.81 -4.48
C GLY A 133 10.54 14.87 -3.07
N TYR A 134 9.70 13.91 -2.68
CA TYR A 134 8.91 13.99 -1.43
C TYR A 134 9.01 12.81 -0.44
N PRO A 135 10.15 12.08 -0.34
CA PRO A 135 10.22 10.83 0.40
C PRO A 135 10.03 10.97 1.92
N ALA A 136 10.44 12.09 2.54
CA ALA A 136 10.46 12.18 4.00
C ALA A 136 9.07 12.23 4.65
N HIS A 137 8.11 12.93 4.05
CA HIS A 137 6.76 13.02 4.62
C HIS A 137 5.97 11.72 4.38
N TRP A 138 6.12 11.11 3.20
CA TRP A 138 5.48 9.85 2.87
C TRP A 138 6.04 8.74 3.76
N GLN A 139 7.37 8.66 3.92
CA GLN A 139 8.01 7.66 4.78
C GLN A 139 7.53 7.79 6.23
N ARG A 140 7.37 9.03 6.71
CA ARG A 140 6.81 9.29 8.04
C ARG A 140 5.37 8.82 8.16
N ALA A 141 4.49 9.19 7.22
CA ALA A 141 3.07 8.81 7.25
C ALA A 141 2.88 7.29 7.16
N MET A 142 3.65 6.64 6.27
CA MET A 142 3.72 5.19 6.15
C MET A 142 4.17 4.55 7.47
N GLY A 143 5.26 5.05 8.08
CA GLY A 143 5.75 4.58 9.37
C GLY A 143 4.72 4.74 10.50
N GLU A 144 3.98 5.85 10.51
CA GLU A 144 2.90 6.10 11.47
C GLU A 144 1.76 5.07 11.32
N ILE A 145 1.28 4.83 10.09
CA ILE A 145 0.22 3.84 9.82
C ILE A 145 0.67 2.42 10.23
N LEU A 146 1.89 2.03 9.90
CA LEU A 146 2.44 0.73 10.27
C LEU A 146 2.62 0.59 11.79
N SER A 147 2.98 1.67 12.48
CA SER A 147 3.05 1.69 13.95
C SER A 147 1.65 1.54 14.58
N LEU A 148 0.62 2.17 13.99
CA LEU A 148 -0.77 1.99 14.39
C LEU A 148 -1.22 0.53 14.20
N MET A 149 -0.93 -0.08 13.03
CA MET A 149 -1.21 -1.49 12.78
C MET A 149 -0.54 -2.38 13.83
N ARG A 150 0.75 -2.16 14.09
CA ARG A 150 1.50 -2.90 15.11
C ARG A 150 0.85 -2.80 16.48
N SER A 151 0.42 -1.60 16.87
CA SER A 151 -0.19 -1.35 18.17
C SER A 151 -1.52 -2.10 18.32
N ALA A 152 -2.34 -2.11 17.27
CA ALA A 152 -3.59 -2.87 17.24
C ALA A 152 -3.35 -4.39 17.32
N ILE A 153 -2.26 -4.88 16.71
CA ILE A 153 -1.89 -6.31 16.76
C ILE A 153 -1.42 -6.73 18.15
N ASN A 154 -0.58 -5.92 18.79
CA ASN A 154 -0.01 -6.25 20.10
C ASN A 154 -1.00 -5.99 21.25
N HIS A 155 -2.03 -5.17 21.04
CA HIS A 155 -3.04 -4.79 22.03
C HIS A 155 -4.45 -4.82 21.42
N PRO A 156 -5.04 -6.01 21.19
CA PRO A 156 -6.32 -6.16 20.50
C PRO A 156 -7.57 -5.67 21.28
N GLU A 157 -7.42 -5.21 22.52
CA GLU A 157 -8.53 -4.86 23.44
C GLU A 157 -8.64 -3.36 23.77
N ARG A 158 -8.41 -2.46 22.81
CA ARG A 158 -8.71 -1.02 22.98
C ARG A 158 -9.72 -0.51 21.97
#